data_AF-A0A8T1FYI2-F1
#
_entry.id   AF-A0A8T1FYI2-F1
#
_cell.length_a   1.000
_cell.length_b   1.000
_cell.length_c   1.000
_cell.angle_alpha   90.00
_cell.angle_beta   90.00
_cell.angle_gamma   90.00
#
_symmetry.space_group_name_H-M   'P 1'
#
loop_
_entity.id
_entity.type
_entity.pdbx_description
1 polymer ?
#
loop_
_entity_poly.entity_id
_entity_poly.type
_entity_poly.pdbx_seq_one_letter_code
_entity_poly.pdbx_strand_id
1 'polypeptide(L)'
;MVKLFCAIVGEAGSVFEVKIDDAESVSALKKAIKAESSATTTCDAKDLQLFLAKKDGGAGAWLTEKDVKEGVSDSDTSDLELLDVAGAPLNLVGLSVEDVRFQVTKEDVKAGTVPVHVLVMVPDGAGGSASETSASSKMIKEIHAETVLKKRTFAHSQVSSS
;
A
#
# COMPACT_ATOMS: atom_id res chain seq x y z
N MET A 1 9.95 -23.73 3.50
CA MET A 1 9.28 -22.71 4.37
C MET A 1 10.07 -21.42 4.37
N VAL A 2 9.40 -20.34 3.97
CA VAL A 2 9.92 -18.97 3.86
C VAL A 2 9.21 -18.03 4.83
N LYS A 3 9.86 -16.91 5.12
CA LYS A 3 9.27 -15.78 5.83
C LYS A 3 9.22 -14.60 4.87
N LEU A 4 8.01 -14.15 4.56
CA LEU A 4 7.78 -13.04 3.65
C LEU A 4 7.36 -11.83 4.49
N PHE A 5 7.96 -10.69 4.21
CA PHE A 5 7.47 -9.40 4.71
C PHE A 5 6.54 -8.80 3.67
N CYS A 6 5.30 -8.59 4.04
CA CYS A 6 4.25 -8.08 3.19
C CYS A 6 3.87 -6.67 3.63
N ALA A 7 3.50 -5.81 2.70
CA ALA A 7 3.02 -4.46 2.97
C ALA A 7 1.76 -4.14 2.16
N ILE A 8 0.83 -3.38 2.75
CA ILE A 8 -0.40 -2.96 2.08
C ILE A 8 -0.19 -1.60 1.41
N VAL A 9 -0.53 -1.51 0.12
CA VAL A 9 -0.47 -0.27 -0.64
C VAL A 9 -1.51 0.72 -0.09
N GLY A 10 -1.14 1.98 0.10
CA GLY A 10 -2.02 3.01 0.67
C GLY A 10 -2.11 3.04 2.20
N GLU A 11 -1.54 2.06 2.91
CA GLU A 11 -1.43 2.08 4.38
C GLU A 11 0.03 2.29 4.83
N ALA A 12 0.34 3.49 5.32
CA ALA A 12 1.68 3.82 5.78
C ALA A 12 2.09 2.97 6.99
N GLY A 13 3.22 2.25 6.88
CA GLY A 13 3.81 1.50 7.98
C GLY A 13 3.21 0.12 8.28
N SER A 14 2.29 -0.39 7.45
CA SER A 14 1.66 -1.70 7.62
C SER A 14 2.51 -2.84 7.05
N VAL A 15 3.71 -3.09 7.60
CA VAL A 15 4.53 -4.28 7.25
C VAL A 15 4.24 -5.41 8.23
N PHE A 16 4.00 -6.62 7.72
CA PHE A 16 3.70 -7.81 8.52
C PHE A 16 4.42 -9.06 7.97
N GLU A 17 4.68 -10.03 8.83
CA GLU A 17 5.34 -11.29 8.46
C GLU A 17 4.30 -12.34 8.08
N VAL A 18 4.51 -13.05 6.97
CA VAL A 18 3.74 -14.22 6.56
C VAL A 18 4.67 -15.42 6.42
N LYS A 19 4.30 -16.54 7.04
CA LYS A 19 5.02 -17.81 6.92
C LYS A 19 4.28 -18.74 5.97
N ILE A 20 4.97 -19.22 4.95
CA ILE A 20 4.42 -20.13 3.95
C ILE A 20 5.53 -21.02 3.39
N ASP A 21 5.20 -22.17 2.81
CA ASP A 21 6.19 -22.96 2.08
C ASP A 21 6.36 -22.42 0.64
N ASP A 22 7.58 -22.42 0.12
CA ASP A 22 7.88 -21.87 -1.21
C ASP A 22 7.43 -22.80 -2.36
N ALA A 23 7.08 -24.05 -2.05
CA ALA A 23 6.38 -24.93 -2.99
C ALA A 23 4.87 -24.65 -3.09
N GLU A 24 4.30 -23.87 -2.15
CA GLU A 24 2.89 -23.49 -2.19
C GLU A 24 2.62 -22.49 -3.31
N SER A 25 1.34 -22.33 -3.64
CA SER A 25 0.91 -21.46 -4.74
C SER A 25 0.73 -19.99 -4.33
N VAL A 26 0.71 -19.08 -5.31
CA VAL A 26 0.29 -17.69 -5.13
C VAL A 26 -1.11 -17.59 -4.51
N SER A 27 -2.03 -18.50 -4.82
CA SER A 27 -3.36 -18.55 -4.20
C SER A 27 -3.32 -18.93 -2.72
N ALA A 28 -2.40 -19.80 -2.30
CA ALA A 28 -2.17 -20.09 -0.88
C ALA A 28 -1.59 -18.85 -0.17
N LEU A 29 -0.66 -18.13 -0.81
CA LEU A 29 -0.12 -16.88 -0.30
C LEU A 29 -1.21 -15.81 -0.09
N LYS A 30 -2.11 -15.61 -1.07
CA LYS A 30 -3.26 -14.71 -0.93
C LYS A 30 -4.13 -15.03 0.29
N LYS A 31 -4.36 -16.32 0.56
CA LYS A 31 -5.12 -16.78 1.74
C LYS A 31 -4.37 -16.51 3.04
N ALA A 32 -3.07 -16.79 3.07
CA ALA A 32 -2.24 -16.54 4.24
C ALA A 32 -2.17 -15.05 4.60
N ILE A 33 -2.02 -14.18 3.59
CA ILE A 33 -2.07 -12.73 3.76
C ILE A 33 -3.42 -12.28 4.33
N LYS A 34 -4.54 -12.73 3.76
CA LYS A 34 -5.88 -12.39 4.29
C LYS A 34 -6.07 -12.85 5.74
N ALA A 35 -5.50 -13.99 6.12
CA ALA A 35 -5.60 -14.49 7.49
C ALA A 35 -4.83 -13.60 8.49
N GLU A 36 -3.63 -13.14 8.13
CA GLU A 36 -2.80 -12.27 8.99
C GLU A 36 -3.29 -10.81 9.00
N SER A 37 -3.89 -10.34 7.90
CA SER A 37 -4.34 -8.95 7.71
C SER A 37 -5.86 -8.84 7.59
N SER A 38 -6.61 -9.67 8.31
CA SER A 38 -8.07 -9.74 8.18
C SER A 38 -8.79 -8.44 8.56
N ALA A 39 -8.16 -7.56 9.34
CA ALA A 39 -8.72 -6.27 9.75
C ALA A 39 -8.64 -5.21 8.64
N THR A 40 -7.66 -5.31 7.74
CA THR A 40 -7.37 -4.33 6.68
C THR A 40 -7.81 -4.83 5.30
N THR A 41 -7.84 -6.15 5.10
CA THR A 41 -8.30 -6.79 3.85
C THR A 41 -9.77 -7.19 3.94
N THR A 42 -10.67 -6.26 3.61
CA THR A 42 -12.13 -6.51 3.65
C THR A 42 -12.64 -7.34 2.47
N CYS A 43 -11.89 -7.44 1.38
CA CYS A 43 -12.24 -8.21 0.18
C CYS A 43 -11.91 -9.71 0.31
N ASP A 44 -12.31 -10.52 -0.68
CA ASP A 44 -11.89 -11.92 -0.72
C ASP A 44 -10.42 -12.07 -1.06
N ALA A 45 -9.79 -13.14 -0.54
CA ALA A 45 -8.37 -13.40 -0.80
C ALA A 45 -8.07 -13.47 -2.31
N LYS A 46 -9.02 -13.97 -3.12
CA LYS A 46 -8.90 -14.05 -4.59
C LYS A 46 -8.78 -12.66 -5.25
N ASP A 47 -9.37 -11.64 -4.64
CA ASP A 47 -9.45 -10.28 -5.19
C ASP A 47 -8.21 -9.48 -4.82
N LEU A 48 -7.40 -9.91 -3.86
CA LEU A 48 -6.10 -9.31 -3.56
C LEU A 48 -5.19 -9.38 -4.78
N GLN A 49 -4.55 -8.25 -5.11
CA GLN A 49 -3.49 -8.17 -6.10
C GLN A 49 -2.15 -8.17 -5.38
N LEU A 50 -1.26 -9.09 -5.75
CA LEU A 50 0.04 -9.25 -5.13
C LEU A 50 1.12 -8.85 -6.14
N PHE A 51 2.04 -8.00 -5.71
CA PHE A 51 3.18 -7.56 -6.51
C PHE A 51 4.47 -7.97 -5.84
N LEU A 52 5.45 -8.41 -6.63
CA LEU A 52 6.81 -8.61 -6.16
C LEU A 52 7.41 -7.25 -5.84
N ALA A 53 7.83 -7.04 -4.59
CA ALA A 53 8.35 -5.75 -4.13
C ALA A 53 9.79 -5.49 -4.59
N LYS A 54 10.25 -6.12 -5.67
CA LYS A 54 11.51 -5.81 -6.35
C LYS A 54 11.29 -4.70 -7.36
N LYS A 55 12.12 -3.67 -7.30
CA LYS A 55 12.18 -2.60 -8.30
C LYS A 55 12.57 -3.17 -9.68
N ASP A 56 12.42 -2.34 -10.71
CA ASP A 56 12.85 -2.67 -12.09
C ASP A 56 12.18 -3.95 -12.63
N GLY A 57 10.89 -4.15 -12.37
CA GLY A 57 10.12 -5.29 -12.89
C GLY A 57 10.62 -6.65 -12.40
N GLY A 58 11.01 -6.76 -11.13
CA GLY A 58 11.45 -8.04 -10.54
C GLY A 58 12.96 -8.31 -10.59
N ALA A 59 13.74 -7.44 -11.24
CA ALA A 59 15.19 -7.62 -11.38
C ALA A 59 16.04 -6.78 -10.40
N GLY A 60 15.44 -5.74 -9.81
CA GLY A 60 16.12 -4.79 -8.95
C GLY A 60 16.18 -5.18 -7.47
N ALA A 61 16.55 -4.20 -6.65
CA ALA A 61 16.54 -4.36 -5.20
C ALA A 61 15.11 -4.43 -4.64
N TRP A 62 14.94 -5.14 -3.53
CA TRP A 62 13.72 -5.11 -2.74
C TRP A 62 13.42 -3.69 -2.25
N LEU A 63 12.14 -3.35 -2.20
CA LEU A 63 11.66 -2.23 -1.41
C LEU A 63 11.98 -2.48 0.07
N THR A 64 12.24 -1.41 0.80
CA THR A 64 12.55 -1.48 2.22
C THR A 64 11.36 -1.03 3.06
N GLU A 65 11.34 -1.36 4.35
CA GLU A 65 10.35 -0.79 5.27
C GLU A 65 10.35 0.74 5.25
N LYS A 66 11.51 1.37 5.03
CA LYS A 66 11.60 2.82 4.87
C LYS A 66 10.83 3.27 3.63
N ASP A 67 11.02 2.63 2.48
CA ASP A 67 10.27 2.96 1.25
C ASP A 67 8.75 2.86 1.50
N VAL A 68 8.30 1.81 2.21
CA VAL A 68 6.89 1.63 2.57
C VAL A 68 6.38 2.70 3.55
N LYS A 69 7.21 3.13 4.51
CA LYS A 69 6.86 4.18 5.49
C LYS A 69 6.70 5.56 4.86
N GLU A 70 7.51 5.88 3.85
CA GLU A 70 7.38 7.14 3.09
C GLU A 70 6.11 7.14 2.20
N GLY A 71 5.50 5.96 2.01
CA GLY A 71 4.27 5.74 1.26
C GLY A 71 4.56 5.16 -0.12
N VAL A 72 3.92 4.03 -0.43
CA VAL A 72 3.87 3.45 -1.77
C VAL A 72 2.49 3.76 -2.34
N SER A 73 2.46 4.52 -3.44
CA SER A 73 1.22 4.83 -4.16
C SER A 73 0.88 3.72 -5.15
N ASP A 74 -0.38 3.67 -5.60
CA ASP A 74 -0.81 2.72 -6.62
C ASP A 74 -0.01 2.84 -7.91
N SER A 75 0.43 4.06 -8.25
CA SER A 75 1.32 4.36 -9.38
C SER A 75 2.63 3.56 -9.32
N ASP A 76 3.20 3.39 -8.12
CA ASP A 76 4.50 2.75 -7.92
C ASP A 76 4.43 1.23 -8.13
N THR A 77 3.22 0.65 -8.20
CA THR A 77 3.03 -0.77 -8.52
C THR A 77 3.14 -1.08 -10.01
N SER A 78 3.12 -0.05 -10.87
CA SER A 78 3.20 -0.21 -12.34
C SER A 78 4.54 -0.77 -12.80
N ASP A 79 5.61 -0.49 -12.05
CA ASP A 79 6.98 -0.93 -12.34
C ASP A 79 7.34 -2.25 -11.62
N LEU A 80 6.37 -2.86 -10.94
CA LEU A 80 6.54 -4.09 -10.19
C LEU A 80 5.95 -5.29 -10.93
N GLU A 81 6.49 -6.46 -10.64
CA GLU A 81 5.99 -7.70 -11.23
C GLU A 81 4.70 -8.15 -10.53
N LEU A 82 3.60 -8.25 -11.29
CA LEU A 82 2.32 -8.75 -10.81
C LEU A 82 2.32 -10.28 -10.73
N LEU A 83 1.94 -10.83 -9.57
CA LEU A 83 1.77 -12.27 -9.35
C LEU A 83 0.34 -12.69 -9.74
N ASP A 84 0.06 -12.73 -11.04
CA ASP A 84 -1.29 -13.00 -11.59
C ASP A 84 -1.63 -14.50 -11.67
N VAL A 85 -0.62 -15.37 -11.80
CA VAL A 85 -0.81 -16.82 -11.92
C VAL A 85 -1.06 -17.46 -10.54
N ALA A 86 -2.34 -17.56 -10.15
CA ALA A 86 -2.77 -18.09 -8.85
C ALA A 86 -2.26 -19.51 -8.52
N GLY A 87 -1.98 -20.32 -9.54
CA GLY A 87 -1.46 -21.70 -9.39
C GLY A 87 0.07 -21.79 -9.42
N ALA A 88 0.78 -20.70 -9.73
CA ALA A 88 2.23 -20.72 -9.79
C ALA A 88 2.80 -20.93 -8.38
N PRO A 89 3.76 -21.85 -8.22
CA PRO A 89 4.44 -22.04 -6.96
C PRO A 89 5.38 -20.85 -6.68
N LEU A 90 5.52 -20.47 -5.41
CA LEU A 90 6.26 -19.27 -5.00
C LEU A 90 7.73 -19.28 -5.43
N ASN A 91 8.35 -20.46 -5.44
CA ASN A 91 9.73 -20.65 -5.89
C ASN A 91 9.95 -20.34 -7.39
N LEU A 92 8.90 -20.33 -8.21
CA LEU A 92 8.99 -19.98 -9.64
C LEU A 92 8.69 -18.51 -9.93
N VAL A 93 8.26 -17.74 -8.92
CA VAL A 93 7.87 -16.33 -9.07
C VAL A 93 8.74 -15.41 -8.19
N GLY A 94 10.00 -15.78 -8.01
CA GLY A 94 10.98 -14.97 -7.28
C GLY A 94 10.76 -14.87 -5.77
N LEU A 95 9.99 -15.80 -5.19
CA LEU A 95 9.72 -15.91 -3.75
C LEU A 95 10.24 -17.24 -3.18
N SER A 96 11.30 -17.81 -3.79
CA SER A 96 11.96 -19.00 -3.27
C SER A 96 12.68 -18.70 -1.95
N VAL A 97 13.03 -19.74 -1.19
CA VAL A 97 13.91 -19.61 -0.01
C VAL A 97 15.21 -18.88 -0.34
N GLU A 98 15.74 -19.04 -1.54
CA GLU A 98 17.00 -18.42 -1.94
C GLU A 98 16.83 -16.94 -2.29
N ASP A 99 15.73 -16.57 -2.93
CA ASP A 99 15.43 -15.18 -3.33
C ASP A 99 15.18 -14.26 -2.14
N VAL A 100 14.52 -14.77 -1.10
CA VAL A 100 14.08 -13.99 0.07
C VAL A 100 15.11 -14.01 1.21
N ARG A 101 16.25 -14.67 1.02
CA ARG A 101 17.32 -14.70 2.01
C ARG A 101 17.93 -13.31 2.16
N PHE A 102 17.72 -12.73 3.34
CA PHE A 102 18.34 -11.49 3.75
C PHE A 102 18.92 -11.63 5.17
N GLN A 103 20.22 -11.36 5.32
CA GLN A 103 20.87 -11.36 6.63
C GLN A 103 20.64 -10.01 7.30
N VAL A 104 19.63 -9.95 8.17
CA VAL A 104 19.31 -8.73 8.91
C VAL A 104 20.43 -8.39 9.88
N THR A 105 21.03 -7.21 9.72
CA THR A 105 21.97 -6.64 10.69
C THR A 105 21.27 -5.64 11.62
N LYS A 106 21.94 -5.26 12.73
CA LYS A 106 21.45 -4.20 13.61
C LYS A 106 21.35 -2.85 12.90
N GLU A 107 22.22 -2.62 11.92
CA GLU A 107 22.25 -1.39 11.13
C GLU A 107 21.03 -1.33 10.21
N ASP A 108 20.64 -2.47 9.61
CA ASP A 108 19.45 -2.53 8.75
C ASP A 108 18.17 -2.21 9.51
N VAL A 109 18.04 -2.76 10.72
CA VAL A 109 16.89 -2.50 11.59
C VAL A 109 16.83 -1.02 11.97
N LYS A 110 17.98 -0.40 12.27
CA LYS A 110 18.05 1.02 12.63
C LYS A 110 17.78 1.94 11.43
N ALA A 111 18.24 1.54 10.25
CA ALA A 111 18.04 2.29 9.01
C ALA A 111 16.66 2.07 8.37
N GLY A 112 15.92 1.03 8.80
CA GLY A 112 14.66 0.62 8.18
C GLY A 112 14.86 0.01 6.79
N THR A 113 16.04 -0.56 6.51
CA THR A 113 16.41 -1.14 5.20
C THR A 113 16.08 -2.63 5.10
N VAL A 114 15.32 -3.16 6.06
CA VAL A 114 14.80 -4.53 6.01
C VAL A 114 13.90 -4.66 4.78
N PRO A 115 14.08 -5.70 3.94
CA PRO A 115 13.35 -5.85 2.71
C PRO A 115 11.89 -6.24 2.93
N VAL A 116 11.02 -5.63 2.14
CA VAL A 116 9.64 -6.02 1.89
C VAL A 116 9.64 -6.87 0.62
N HIS A 117 8.97 -8.01 0.69
CA HIS A 117 8.98 -9.02 -0.36
C HIS A 117 7.74 -8.94 -1.26
N VAL A 118 6.59 -8.60 -0.67
CA VAL A 118 5.30 -8.57 -1.37
C VAL A 118 4.57 -7.28 -1.06
N LEU A 119 4.09 -6.60 -2.09
CA LEU A 119 3.12 -5.51 -1.96
C LEU A 119 1.72 -6.05 -2.23
N VAL A 120 0.79 -5.68 -1.36
CA VAL A 120 -0.60 -6.12 -1.38
C VAL A 120 -1.46 -4.92 -1.73
N MET A 121 -2.06 -4.96 -2.91
CA MET A 121 -3.08 -3.99 -3.30
C MET A 121 -4.46 -4.60 -3.05
N VAL A 122 -5.27 -3.85 -2.31
CA VAL A 122 -6.66 -4.18 -2.04
C VAL A 122 -7.48 -3.37 -3.05
N PRO A 123 -8.03 -3.98 -4.12
CA PRO A 123 -8.82 -3.23 -5.08
C PRO A 123 -10.07 -2.66 -4.39
N ASP A 124 -10.33 -1.37 -4.65
CA ASP A 124 -11.52 -0.70 -4.17
C ASP A 124 -12.73 -1.21 -4.96
N GLY A 125 -13.56 -2.07 -4.36
CA GLY A 125 -14.81 -2.49 -5.01
C GLY A 125 -15.54 -3.69 -4.41
N ALA A 126 -16.49 -3.39 -3.52
CA ALA A 126 -17.81 -4.05 -3.33
C ALA A 126 -18.24 -4.11 -1.84
N GLY A 127 -18.06 -3.03 -1.10
CA GLY A 127 -18.64 -2.84 0.22
C GLY A 127 -18.47 -1.40 0.61
N GLY A 128 -19.56 -0.64 0.65
CA GLY A 128 -19.53 0.79 0.95
C GLY A 128 -18.80 1.06 2.26
N SER A 129 -17.59 1.59 2.17
CA SER A 129 -17.05 2.48 3.18
C SER A 129 -16.70 3.75 2.45
N ALA A 130 -17.66 4.67 2.42
CA ALA A 130 -17.34 6.06 2.22
C ALA A 130 -16.26 6.41 3.25
N SER A 131 -15.01 6.50 2.80
CA SER A 131 -14.09 7.42 3.44
C SER A 131 -14.69 8.81 3.22
N GLU A 132 -15.50 9.26 4.18
CA GLU A 132 -16.07 10.60 4.28
C GLU A 132 -14.98 11.70 4.40
N THR A 133 -13.72 11.40 4.10
CA THR A 133 -12.58 12.31 4.20
C THR A 133 -12.24 13.01 2.87
N SER A 134 -12.67 12.50 1.71
CA SER A 134 -12.44 13.18 0.42
C SER A 134 -13.54 14.16 0.01
N ALA A 135 -14.79 13.96 0.44
CA ALA A 135 -15.88 14.91 0.15
C ALA A 135 -15.86 16.13 1.08
N SER A 136 -15.52 15.91 2.36
CA SER A 136 -15.45 16.97 3.37
C SER A 136 -14.35 18.00 3.08
N SER A 137 -13.20 17.57 2.55
CA SER A 137 -12.10 18.47 2.20
C SER A 137 -12.40 19.38 1.00
N LYS A 138 -13.30 18.97 0.08
CA LYS A 138 -13.75 19.81 -1.03
C LYS A 138 -14.76 20.86 -0.57
N MET A 139 -15.73 20.49 0.27
CA MET A 139 -16.67 21.45 0.86
C MET A 139 -16.00 22.48 1.77
N ILE A 140 -14.98 22.10 2.56
CA ILE A 140 -14.26 23.06 3.43
C ILE A 140 -13.55 24.15 2.59
N LYS A 141 -13.00 23.80 1.42
CA LYS A 141 -12.35 24.78 0.53
C LYS A 141 -13.35 25.76 -0.10
N GLU A 142 -14.52 25.28 -0.53
CA GLU A 142 -15.58 26.16 -1.06
C GLU A 142 -16.16 27.08 0.02
N ILE A 143 -16.44 26.57 1.22
CA ILE A 143 -16.96 27.37 2.34
C ILE A 143 -15.96 28.47 2.73
N HIS A 144 -14.66 28.17 2.76
CA HIS A 144 -13.64 29.18 3.08
C HIS A 144 -13.53 30.25 1.98
N ALA A 145 -13.62 29.86 0.70
CA ALA A 145 -13.59 30.79 -0.42
C ALA A 145 -14.80 31.75 -0.41
N GLU A 146 -16.02 31.23 -0.20
CA GLU A 146 -17.22 32.06 -0.12
C GLU A 146 -17.19 33.00 1.10
N THR A 147 -16.69 32.54 2.25
CA THR A 147 -16.58 33.36 3.46
C THR A 147 -15.59 34.51 3.28
N VAL A 148 -14.46 34.28 2.61
CA VAL A 148 -13.46 35.32 2.31
C VAL A 148 -13.98 36.34 1.31
N LEU A 149 -14.72 35.91 0.27
CA LEU A 149 -15.35 36.81 -0.70
C LEU A 149 -16.43 37.69 -0.04
N LYS A 150 -17.30 37.12 0.80
CA LYS A 150 -18.37 37.85 1.47
C LYS A 150 -17.85 38.89 2.47
N LYS A 151 -16.73 38.62 3.15
CA LYS A 151 -16.04 39.60 4.02
C LYS A 151 -15.41 40.75 3.24
N ARG A 152 -14.88 40.50 2.04
CA ARG A 152 -14.30 41.55 1.17
C ARG A 152 -15.35 42.49 0.58
N THR A 153 -16.55 41.99 0.26
CA THR A 153 -17.64 42.83 -0.26
C THR A 153 -18.21 43.78 0.80
N PHE A 154 -18.30 43.35 2.07
CA PHE A 154 -18.82 44.19 3.15
C PHE A 154 -17.88 45.35 3.54
N ALA A 155 -16.57 45.17 3.42
CA ALA A 155 -15.60 46.23 3.72
C ALA A 155 -15.64 47.40 2.71
N HIS A 156 -16.13 47.17 1.49
CA HIS A 156 -16.15 48.19 0.43
C HIS A 156 -17.42 49.06 0.42
N SER A 157 -18.46 48.70 1.19
CA SER A 157 -19.75 49.38 1.17
C SER A 157 -19.99 50.35 2.34
N GLN A 158 -19.01 50.53 3.24
CA GLN A 158 -19.10 51.44 4.39
C GLN A 158 -18.29 52.75 4.21
N VAL A 159 -17.76 53.05 3.03
CA VAL A 159 -16.91 54.25 2.82
C VAL A 159 -17.52 55.32 1.90
N SER A 160 -18.83 55.30 1.65
CA SER A 160 -19.46 56.40 0.91
C SER A 160 -20.88 56.68 1.37
N SER A 161 -20.99 57.52 2.39
CA SER A 161 -22.07 58.50 2.54
C SER A 161 -21.53 59.67 3.35
N SER A 162 -21.37 60.81 2.66
CA SER A 162 -21.30 62.14 3.25
C SER A 162 -22.62 62.51 3.94
#